data_AF-A0A432ZY71-F1
#
_entry.id   AF-A0A432ZY71-F1
#
_cell.length_a   1.000
_cell.length_b   1.000
_cell.length_c   1.000
_cell.angle_alpha   90.00
_cell.angle_beta   90.00
_cell.angle_gamma   90.00
#
_symmetry.space_group_name_H-M   'P 1'
#
loop_
_entity.id
_entity.type
_entity.pdbx_description
1 polymer ?
#
loop_
_entity_poly.entity_id
_entity_poly.type
_entity_poly.pdbx_seq_one_letter_code
_entity_poly.pdbx_strand_id
1 'polypeptide(L)'
;MAATTTLRWTQNWRTISVSGDVIEELTLVRACLRRTGFCSLLIKIYVSLERTDRKNEYMVQEIDRLSKENASMEQELAVLNSTKSPLIALESERKILMSDKEKFIQHNQHLDMKAQKLIELNAKISDELQIRGLLLLMLPFIGVDAEFTKLIQEKTQLQAQVDAQEISPADVDRMTAEREQLAKNLETTQAKIDEIQRQFWEKEITCNKKRDIVGIARDSEGMRSNRMWFSRWKLSIDNLFVEKAIQDYNALAYRIGLVPSTSPYAEGINFEIEFSPNATRPENMISVDLRNVVK
;
A
#
# COMPACT_ATOMS: atom_id res chain seq x y z
N MET A 1 -18.63 -121.69 38.63
CA MET A 1 -19.41 -120.44 38.54
C MET A 1 -19.53 -120.12 37.04
N ALA A 2 -20.75 -120.26 36.49
CA ALA A 2 -21.13 -120.24 35.07
C ALA A 2 -20.11 -120.83 34.07
N ALA A 3 -20.26 -122.11 33.71
CA ALA A 3 -19.41 -122.80 32.74
C ALA A 3 -19.61 -122.23 31.33
N THR A 4 -18.65 -121.44 30.84
CA THR A 4 -18.60 -120.99 29.44
C THR A 4 -18.01 -122.12 28.58
N THR A 5 -18.88 -122.87 27.90
CA THR A 5 -18.48 -123.94 26.99
C THR A 5 -18.13 -123.36 25.62
N THR A 6 -16.83 -123.20 25.34
CA THR A 6 -16.34 -122.71 24.04
C THR A 6 -16.20 -123.86 23.05
N LEU A 7 -17.20 -124.05 22.18
CA LEU A 7 -17.14 -124.99 21.05
C LEU A 7 -16.38 -124.35 19.88
N ARG A 8 -15.15 -124.79 19.66
CA ARG A 8 -14.31 -124.38 18.52
C ARG A 8 -14.68 -125.21 17.29
N TRP A 9 -15.31 -124.59 16.30
CA TRP A 9 -15.61 -125.21 15.01
C TRP A 9 -14.70 -124.63 13.92
N THR A 10 -13.92 -125.49 13.27
CA THR A 10 -13.12 -125.17 12.09
C THR A 10 -13.98 -125.22 10.83
N GLN A 11 -14.51 -124.07 10.41
CA GLN A 11 -14.61 -123.61 9.00
C GLN A 11 -15.42 -122.31 8.97
N ASN A 12 -14.70 -121.19 9.00
CA ASN A 12 -15.06 -119.85 8.52
C ASN A 12 -16.54 -119.40 8.62
N TRP A 13 -17.07 -119.28 9.84
CA TRP A 13 -18.23 -118.42 10.14
C TRP A 13 -17.87 -117.58 11.38
N ARG A 14 -18.08 -116.27 11.30
CA ARG A 14 -17.75 -115.30 12.38
C ARG A 14 -18.43 -115.71 13.68
N THR A 15 -17.68 -115.60 14.78
CA THR A 15 -18.12 -115.83 16.16
C THR A 15 -19.21 -114.83 16.51
N ILE A 16 -20.46 -115.28 16.66
CA ILE A 16 -21.54 -114.50 17.28
C ILE A 16 -21.60 -114.96 18.74
N SER A 17 -21.34 -114.05 19.68
CA SER A 17 -21.53 -114.28 21.11
C SER A 17 -23.01 -114.09 21.45
N VAL A 18 -23.69 -115.17 21.86
CA VAL A 18 -25.09 -115.15 22.28
C VAL A 18 -25.17 -115.72 23.69
N SER A 19 -26.02 -115.13 24.53
CA SER A 19 -26.31 -115.57 25.90
C SER A 19 -26.83 -117.00 25.96
N GLY A 20 -26.49 -117.71 27.04
CA GLY A 20 -26.63 -119.17 27.18
C GLY A 20 -28.02 -119.75 26.92
N ASP A 21 -29.09 -119.00 27.14
CA ASP A 21 -30.48 -119.48 26.97
C ASP A 21 -30.94 -119.58 25.51
N VAL A 22 -30.26 -118.92 24.57
CA VAL A 22 -30.61 -118.96 23.13
C VAL A 22 -29.96 -120.17 22.43
N ILE A 23 -28.99 -120.82 23.10
CA ILE A 23 -28.23 -121.93 22.51
C ILE A 23 -29.10 -123.20 22.41
N GLU A 24 -29.98 -123.46 23.38
CA GLU A 24 -30.86 -124.64 23.35
C GLU A 24 -31.98 -124.52 22.30
N GLU A 25 -32.59 -123.35 22.13
CA GLU A 25 -33.59 -123.12 21.07
C GLU A 25 -32.98 -123.23 19.67
N LEU A 26 -31.75 -122.77 19.46
CA LEU A 26 -31.05 -122.88 18.16
C LEU A 26 -30.72 -124.33 17.80
N THR A 27 -30.48 -125.22 18.78
CA THR A 27 -30.31 -126.67 18.54
C THR A 27 -31.61 -127.37 18.13
N LEU A 28 -32.75 -127.02 18.73
CA LEU A 28 -34.07 -127.58 18.37
C LEU A 28 -34.52 -127.09 16.99
N VAL A 29 -34.30 -125.82 16.67
CA VAL A 29 -34.57 -125.25 15.34
C VAL A 29 -33.68 -125.92 14.27
N ARG A 30 -32.41 -126.22 14.57
CA ARG A 30 -31.51 -127.00 13.68
C ARG A 30 -32.00 -128.43 13.42
N ALA A 31 -32.56 -129.10 14.42
CA ALA A 31 -33.07 -130.46 14.28
C ALA A 31 -34.36 -130.50 13.43
N CYS A 32 -35.24 -129.51 13.60
CA CYS A 32 -36.47 -129.40 12.82
C CYS A 32 -36.19 -128.95 11.36
N LEU A 33 -35.19 -128.09 11.15
CA LEU A 33 -34.81 -127.57 9.83
C LEU A 33 -34.16 -128.60 8.89
N ARG A 34 -33.56 -129.68 9.42
CA ARG A 34 -32.97 -130.76 8.58
C ARG A 34 -34.01 -131.67 7.92
N ARG A 35 -35.27 -131.68 8.38
CA ARG A 35 -36.28 -132.65 7.92
C ARG A 35 -37.30 -132.08 6.92
N THR A 36 -37.40 -130.76 6.75
CA THR A 36 -38.53 -130.12 6.04
C THR A 36 -38.16 -129.24 4.84
N GLY A 37 -36.90 -129.22 4.38
CA GLY A 37 -36.48 -128.34 3.26
C GLY A 37 -36.48 -126.83 3.58
N PHE A 38 -36.99 -126.46 4.75
CA PHE A 38 -37.13 -125.09 5.27
C PHE A 38 -35.77 -124.41 5.51
N CYS A 39 -34.71 -125.20 5.73
CA CYS A 39 -33.32 -124.72 5.77
C CYS A 39 -32.88 -124.08 4.44
N SER A 40 -33.33 -124.60 3.29
CA SER A 40 -33.00 -124.02 1.98
C SER A 40 -33.71 -122.68 1.75
N LEU A 41 -34.97 -122.56 2.21
CA LEU A 41 -35.74 -121.32 2.08
C LEU A 41 -35.17 -120.21 2.97
N LEU A 42 -34.81 -120.51 4.22
CA LEU A 42 -34.16 -119.54 5.12
C LEU A 42 -32.79 -119.08 4.61
N ILE A 43 -31.98 -119.97 4.02
CA ILE A 43 -30.71 -119.59 3.39
C ILE A 43 -30.97 -118.66 2.19
N LYS A 44 -31.95 -118.96 1.33
CA LYS A 44 -32.31 -118.09 0.19
C LYS A 44 -32.82 -116.73 0.66
N ILE A 45 -33.65 -116.68 1.70
CA ILE A 45 -34.14 -115.44 2.31
C ILE A 45 -32.97 -114.64 2.88
N TYR A 46 -32.08 -115.27 3.65
CA TYR A 46 -30.91 -114.62 4.23
C TYR A 46 -29.97 -114.06 3.17
N VAL A 47 -29.64 -114.84 2.14
CA VAL A 47 -28.80 -114.39 1.00
C VAL A 47 -29.48 -113.27 0.22
N SER A 48 -30.80 -113.31 0.05
CA SER A 48 -31.57 -112.25 -0.58
C SER A 48 -31.59 -110.96 0.25
N LEU A 49 -31.72 -111.09 1.57
CA LEU A 49 -31.68 -109.97 2.52
C LEU A 49 -30.29 -109.31 2.50
N GLU A 50 -29.22 -110.11 2.62
CA GLU A 50 -27.83 -109.62 2.58
C GLU A 50 -27.49 -108.92 1.25
N ARG A 51 -28.03 -109.42 0.13
CA ARG A 51 -27.88 -108.77 -1.18
C ARG A 51 -28.63 -107.44 -1.25
N THR A 52 -29.75 -107.32 -0.56
CA THR A 52 -30.55 -106.09 -0.49
C THR A 52 -29.89 -105.07 0.44
N ASP A 53 -29.35 -105.53 1.57
CA ASP A 53 -28.61 -104.68 2.52
C ASP A 53 -27.38 -104.05 1.87
N ARG A 54 -26.59 -104.81 1.10
CA ARG A 54 -25.46 -104.26 0.34
C ARG A 54 -25.87 -103.20 -0.70
N LYS A 55 -27.02 -103.38 -1.35
CA LYS A 55 -27.56 -102.39 -2.30
C LYS A 55 -28.04 -101.15 -1.57
N ASN A 56 -28.71 -101.32 -0.43
CA ASN A 56 -29.14 -100.20 0.41
C ASN A 56 -27.95 -99.42 0.94
N GLU A 57 -26.90 -100.10 1.41
CA GLU A 57 -25.66 -99.47 1.85
C GLU A 57 -25.02 -98.64 0.72
N TYR A 58 -24.93 -99.19 -0.49
CA TYR A 58 -24.46 -98.45 -1.66
C TYR A 58 -25.34 -97.24 -2.00
N MET A 59 -26.67 -97.39 -1.99
CA MET A 59 -27.58 -96.28 -2.26
C MET A 59 -27.48 -95.19 -1.19
N VAL A 60 -27.33 -95.55 0.09
CA VAL A 60 -27.12 -94.59 1.18
C VAL A 60 -25.80 -93.84 0.99
N GLN A 61 -24.72 -94.53 0.63
CA GLN A 61 -23.44 -93.88 0.34
C GLN A 61 -23.53 -92.91 -0.85
N GLU A 62 -24.25 -93.28 -1.91
CA GLU A 62 -24.43 -92.40 -3.07
C GLU A 62 -25.36 -91.21 -2.74
N ILE A 63 -26.40 -91.41 -1.93
CA ILE A 63 -27.25 -90.32 -1.42
C ILE A 63 -26.43 -89.34 -0.57
N ASP A 64 -25.59 -89.84 0.33
CA ASP A 64 -24.72 -89.00 1.16
C ASP A 64 -23.71 -88.24 0.32
N ARG A 65 -23.14 -88.87 -0.71
CA ARG A 65 -22.23 -88.22 -1.66
C ARG A 65 -22.94 -87.11 -2.42
N LEU A 66 -24.09 -87.40 -3.02
CA LEU A 66 -24.88 -86.43 -3.77
C LEU A 66 -25.38 -85.30 -2.87
N SER A 67 -25.75 -85.58 -1.62
CA SER A 67 -26.15 -84.55 -0.65
C SER A 67 -24.99 -83.60 -0.33
N LYS A 68 -23.76 -84.12 -0.17
CA LYS A 68 -22.57 -83.29 0.04
C LYS A 68 -22.23 -82.45 -1.20
N GLU A 69 -22.29 -83.04 -2.40
CA GLU A 69 -22.08 -82.32 -3.65
C GLU A 69 -23.13 -81.20 -3.82
N ASN A 70 -24.40 -81.49 -3.52
CA ASN A 70 -25.47 -80.51 -3.61
C ASN A 70 -25.30 -79.37 -2.58
N ALA A 71 -24.90 -79.68 -1.34
CA ALA A 71 -24.58 -78.67 -0.33
C ALA A 71 -23.38 -77.78 -0.74
N SER A 72 -22.36 -78.36 -1.38
CA SER A 72 -21.23 -77.60 -1.94
C SER A 72 -21.68 -76.67 -3.06
N MET A 73 -22.51 -77.15 -3.99
CA MET A 73 -23.06 -76.34 -5.07
C MET A 73 -23.96 -75.22 -4.56
N GLU A 74 -24.80 -75.48 -3.56
CA GLU A 74 -25.62 -74.46 -2.90
C GLU A 74 -24.76 -73.38 -2.22
N GLN A 75 -23.65 -73.79 -1.58
CA GLN A 75 -22.70 -72.85 -0.97
C GLN A 75 -22.00 -71.97 -2.03
N GLU A 76 -21.57 -72.56 -3.14
CA GLU A 76 -20.97 -71.80 -4.26
C GLU A 76 -21.97 -70.81 -4.88
N LEU A 77 -23.22 -71.25 -5.08
CA LEU A 77 -24.30 -70.38 -5.54
C LEU A 77 -24.58 -69.25 -4.56
N ALA A 78 -24.56 -69.50 -3.25
CA ALA A 78 -24.74 -68.47 -2.24
C ALA A 78 -23.62 -67.41 -2.28
N VAL A 79 -22.37 -67.83 -2.44
CA VAL A 79 -21.21 -66.92 -2.57
C VAL A 79 -21.33 -66.07 -3.84
N LEU A 80 -21.64 -66.70 -4.97
CA LEU A 80 -21.82 -66.01 -6.25
C LEU A 80 -22.99 -65.02 -6.22
N ASN A 81 -24.10 -65.35 -5.55
CA ASN A 81 -25.26 -64.46 -5.42
C ASN A 81 -25.03 -63.33 -4.40
N SER A 82 -24.18 -63.52 -3.39
CA SER A 82 -23.87 -62.49 -2.39
C SER A 82 -22.96 -61.38 -2.94
N THR A 83 -22.12 -61.72 -3.90
CA THR A 83 -21.19 -60.77 -4.53
C THR A 83 -21.91 -60.09 -5.69
N LYS A 84 -22.04 -58.76 -5.66
CA LYS A 84 -22.56 -58.03 -6.83
C LYS A 84 -21.73 -58.43 -8.05
N SER A 85 -22.40 -58.80 -9.14
CA SER A 85 -21.73 -59.16 -10.39
C SER A 85 -20.68 -58.10 -10.73
N PRO A 86 -19.41 -58.49 -10.95
CA PRO A 86 -18.33 -57.55 -11.29
C PRO A 86 -18.69 -56.64 -12.45
N LEU A 87 -19.52 -57.13 -13.37
CA LEU A 87 -20.03 -56.35 -14.49
C LEU A 87 -20.89 -55.17 -14.04
N ILE A 88 -21.77 -55.36 -13.04
CA ILE A 88 -22.63 -54.29 -12.50
C ILE A 88 -21.79 -53.24 -11.77
N ALA A 89 -20.77 -53.68 -11.02
CA ALA A 89 -19.85 -52.77 -10.36
C ALA A 89 -19.11 -51.89 -11.39
N LEU A 90 -18.54 -52.50 -12.42
CA LEU A 90 -17.86 -51.80 -13.50
C LEU A 90 -18.80 -50.88 -14.29
N GLU A 91 -20.05 -51.28 -14.51
CA GLU A 91 -21.04 -50.44 -15.19
C GLU A 91 -21.40 -49.19 -14.36
N SER A 92 -21.53 -49.35 -13.04
CA SER A 92 -21.77 -48.23 -12.13
C SER A 92 -20.58 -47.26 -12.08
N GLU A 93 -19.36 -47.79 -12.05
CA GLU A 93 -18.13 -47.01 -12.07
C GLU A 93 -17.97 -46.27 -13.39
N ARG A 94 -18.20 -46.95 -14.53
CA ARG A 94 -18.22 -46.33 -15.85
C ARG A 94 -19.21 -45.18 -15.90
N LYS A 95 -20.40 -45.32 -15.32
CA LYS A 95 -21.42 -44.27 -15.30
C LYS A 95 -20.95 -43.04 -14.51
N ILE A 96 -20.29 -43.25 -13.37
CA ILE A 96 -19.70 -42.16 -12.56
C ILE A 96 -18.60 -41.46 -13.37
N LEU A 97 -17.66 -42.22 -13.94
CA LEU A 97 -16.56 -41.68 -14.74
C LEU A 97 -17.05 -40.90 -15.96
N MET A 98 -18.11 -41.36 -16.61
CA MET A 98 -18.73 -40.63 -17.72
C MET A 98 -19.34 -39.30 -17.27
N SER A 99 -20.00 -39.29 -16.10
CA SER A 99 -20.53 -38.04 -15.53
C SER A 99 -19.41 -37.07 -15.17
N ASP A 100 -18.31 -37.55 -14.61
CA ASP A 100 -17.20 -36.67 -14.21
C ASP A 100 -16.42 -36.17 -15.43
N LYS A 101 -16.23 -37.02 -16.45
CA LYS A 101 -15.69 -36.60 -17.75
C LYS A 101 -16.48 -35.43 -18.33
N GLU A 102 -17.80 -35.49 -18.30
CA GLU A 102 -18.67 -34.41 -18.80
C GLU A 102 -18.47 -33.12 -18.00
N LYS A 103 -18.40 -33.21 -16.66
CA LYS A 103 -18.10 -32.04 -15.80
C LYS A 103 -16.74 -31.42 -16.12
N PHE A 104 -15.71 -32.24 -16.37
CA PHE A 104 -14.38 -31.74 -16.75
C PHE A 104 -14.40 -31.06 -18.12
N ILE A 105 -15.15 -31.59 -19.08
CA ILE A 105 -15.32 -30.95 -20.40
C ILE A 105 -15.95 -29.57 -20.21
N GLN A 106 -17.03 -29.46 -19.43
CA GLN A 106 -17.70 -28.19 -19.16
C GLN A 106 -16.79 -27.20 -18.42
N HIS A 107 -16.01 -27.68 -17.45
CA HIS A 107 -15.04 -26.84 -16.74
C HIS A 107 -13.95 -26.31 -17.67
N ASN A 108 -13.40 -27.17 -18.53
CA ASN A 108 -12.38 -26.76 -19.51
C ASN A 108 -12.94 -25.75 -20.51
N GLN A 109 -14.15 -25.97 -21.04
CA GLN A 109 -14.83 -25.00 -21.90
C GLN A 109 -14.98 -23.64 -21.22
N HIS A 110 -15.37 -23.61 -19.94
CA HIS A 110 -15.47 -22.37 -19.18
C HIS A 110 -14.10 -21.68 -19.00
N LEU A 111 -13.03 -22.45 -18.75
CA LEU A 111 -11.67 -21.91 -18.67
C LEU A 111 -11.20 -21.35 -20.02
N ASP A 112 -11.48 -22.04 -21.13
CA ASP A 112 -11.13 -21.59 -22.48
C ASP A 112 -11.85 -20.28 -22.82
N MET A 113 -13.14 -20.17 -22.50
CA MET A 113 -13.90 -18.92 -22.66
C MET A 113 -13.30 -17.78 -21.82
N LYS A 114 -12.84 -18.06 -20.60
CA LYS A 114 -12.19 -17.07 -19.74
C LYS A 114 -10.83 -16.65 -20.29
N ALA A 115 -10.04 -17.60 -20.79
CA ALA A 115 -8.76 -17.33 -21.43
C ALA A 115 -8.95 -16.44 -22.68
N GLN A 116 -9.93 -16.75 -23.52
CA GLN A 116 -10.25 -15.96 -24.71
C GLN A 116 -10.60 -14.51 -24.36
N LYS A 117 -11.43 -14.29 -23.33
CA LYS A 117 -11.77 -12.93 -22.85
C LYS A 117 -10.54 -12.17 -22.37
N LEU A 118 -9.62 -12.84 -21.68
CA LEU A 118 -8.39 -12.20 -21.20
C LEU A 118 -7.44 -11.86 -22.36
N ILE A 119 -7.36 -12.71 -23.38
CA ILE A 119 -6.61 -12.45 -24.61
C ILE A 119 -7.16 -11.21 -25.33
N GLU A 120 -8.49 -11.12 -25.49
CA GLU A 120 -9.14 -9.97 -26.11
C GLU A 120 -8.94 -8.67 -25.31
N LEU A 121 -9.00 -8.72 -23.98
CA LEU A 121 -8.73 -7.56 -23.13
C LEU A 121 -7.27 -7.12 -23.22
N ASN A 122 -6.32 -8.06 -23.21
CA ASN A 122 -4.90 -7.74 -23.37
C ASN A 122 -4.61 -7.12 -24.74
N ALA A 123 -5.25 -7.61 -25.81
CA ALA A 123 -5.12 -7.02 -27.14
C ALA A 123 -5.59 -5.55 -27.14
N LYS A 124 -6.77 -5.27 -26.58
CA LYS A 124 -7.30 -3.90 -26.45
C LYS A 124 -6.37 -2.97 -25.66
N ILE A 125 -5.82 -3.45 -24.54
CA ILE A 125 -4.89 -2.68 -23.73
C ILE A 125 -3.59 -2.41 -24.51
N SER A 126 -3.08 -3.40 -25.23
CA SER A 126 -1.91 -3.26 -26.08
C SER A 126 -2.13 -2.19 -27.17
N ASP A 127 -3.29 -2.22 -27.84
CA ASP A 127 -3.65 -1.23 -28.86
C ASP A 127 -3.75 0.18 -28.28
N GLU A 128 -4.38 0.34 -27.10
CA GLU A 128 -4.46 1.62 -26.40
C GLU A 128 -3.07 2.17 -26.02
N LEU A 129 -2.18 1.30 -25.53
CA LEU A 129 -0.81 1.67 -25.21
C LEU A 129 -0.01 2.05 -26.45
N GLN A 130 -0.19 1.36 -27.58
CA GLN A 130 0.45 1.73 -28.85
C GLN A 130 -0.04 3.10 -29.34
N ILE A 131 -1.36 3.35 -29.31
CA ILE A 131 -1.94 4.64 -29.70
C ILE A 131 -1.40 5.75 -28.80
N ARG A 132 -1.36 5.54 -27.47
CA ARG A 132 -0.79 6.51 -26.53
C ARG A 132 0.69 6.75 -26.76
N GLY A 133 1.46 5.68 -27.01
CA GLY A 133 2.88 5.78 -27.33
C GLY A 133 3.12 6.60 -28.60
N LEU A 134 2.35 6.34 -29.65
CA LEU A 134 2.39 7.10 -30.90
C LEU A 134 2.01 8.57 -30.67
N LEU A 135 0.93 8.82 -29.92
CA LEU A 135 0.47 10.17 -29.60
C LEU A 135 1.54 10.95 -28.82
N LEU A 136 2.18 10.32 -27.83
CA LEU A 136 3.21 10.96 -27.02
C LEU A 136 4.45 11.34 -27.83
N LEU A 137 4.79 10.56 -28.85
CA LEU A 137 5.86 10.87 -29.80
C LEU A 137 5.45 11.96 -30.80
N MET A 138 4.18 12.02 -31.20
CA MET A 138 3.69 12.94 -32.23
C MET A 138 3.30 14.32 -31.68
N LEU A 139 2.81 14.41 -30.45
CA LEU A 139 2.36 15.66 -29.82
C LEU A 139 3.42 16.77 -29.80
N PRO A 140 4.67 16.52 -29.35
CA PRO A 140 5.70 17.57 -29.31
C PRO A 140 6.10 18.02 -30.72
N PHE A 141 6.06 17.12 -31.71
CA PHE A 141 6.36 17.47 -33.10
C PHE A 141 5.36 18.47 -33.66
N ILE A 142 4.06 18.27 -33.42
CA ILE A 142 3.00 19.19 -33.85
C ILE A 142 3.15 20.58 -33.20
N GLY A 143 3.49 20.62 -31.90
CA GLY A 143 3.70 21.88 -31.19
C GLY A 143 4.90 22.67 -31.74
N VAL A 144 6.03 21.97 -31.92
CA VAL A 144 7.26 22.56 -32.45
C VAL A 144 7.06 23.04 -33.89
N ASP A 145 6.38 22.29 -34.75
CA ASP A 145 6.08 22.71 -36.13
C ASP A 145 5.24 23.99 -36.17
N ALA A 146 4.27 24.13 -35.27
CA ALA A 146 3.44 25.33 -35.17
C ALA A 146 4.26 26.55 -34.74
N GLU A 147 5.13 26.41 -33.74
CA GLU A 147 6.04 27.48 -33.31
C GLU A 147 7.06 27.83 -34.40
N PHE A 148 7.64 26.83 -35.05
CA PHE A 148 8.58 27.00 -36.15
C PHE A 148 7.94 27.77 -37.32
N THR A 149 6.70 27.44 -37.66
CA THR A 149 5.94 28.15 -38.70
C THR A 149 5.72 29.62 -38.34
N LYS A 150 5.39 29.93 -37.08
CA LYS A 150 5.25 31.32 -36.62
C LYS A 150 6.56 32.08 -36.71
N LEU A 151 7.66 31.49 -36.25
CA LEU A 151 8.99 32.11 -36.31
C LEU A 151 9.43 32.37 -37.76
N ILE A 152 9.10 31.47 -38.69
CA ILE A 152 9.35 31.70 -40.12
C ILE A 152 8.54 32.91 -40.61
N GLN A 153 7.26 33.01 -40.25
CA GLN A 153 6.43 34.15 -40.64
C GLN A 153 6.98 35.47 -40.09
N GLU A 154 7.33 35.51 -38.81
CA GLU A 154 7.92 36.69 -38.16
C GLU A 154 9.25 37.09 -38.82
N LYS A 155 10.14 36.13 -39.07
CA LYS A 155 11.40 36.40 -39.79
C LYS A 155 11.12 37.02 -41.17
N THR A 156 10.15 36.46 -41.90
CA THR A 156 9.81 36.94 -43.24
C THR A 156 9.23 38.35 -43.20
N GLN A 157 8.40 38.65 -42.21
CA GLN A 157 7.84 39.99 -41.99
C GLN A 157 8.92 41.00 -41.62
N LEU A 158 9.81 40.65 -40.67
CA LEU A 158 10.92 41.52 -40.27
C LEU A 158 11.87 41.75 -41.44
N GLN A 159 12.17 40.71 -42.23
CA GLN A 159 12.99 40.86 -43.42
C GLN A 159 12.34 41.81 -44.42
N ALA A 160 11.03 41.68 -44.68
CA ALA A 160 10.31 42.60 -45.55
C ALA A 160 10.29 44.04 -45.00
N GLN A 161 10.20 44.22 -43.68
CA GLN A 161 10.29 45.54 -43.05
C GLN A 161 11.69 46.15 -43.18
N VAL A 162 12.74 45.33 -43.05
CA VAL A 162 14.13 45.77 -43.23
C VAL A 162 14.40 46.09 -44.69
N ASP A 163 13.96 45.26 -45.63
CA ASP A 163 14.12 45.50 -47.07
C ASP A 163 13.34 46.73 -47.53
N ALA A 164 12.22 47.06 -46.86
CA ALA A 164 11.46 48.28 -47.09
C ALA A 164 12.13 49.53 -46.48
N GLN A 165 13.06 49.38 -45.54
CA GLN A 165 13.89 50.48 -45.11
C GLN A 165 14.93 50.74 -46.19
N GLU A 166 14.86 51.91 -46.84
CA GLU A 166 15.84 52.38 -47.83
C GLU A 166 17.18 52.78 -47.17
N ILE A 167 17.65 52.01 -46.20
CA ILE A 167 18.92 52.25 -45.51
C ILE A 167 19.95 51.34 -46.18
N SER A 168 20.91 51.95 -46.88
CA SER A 168 22.00 51.18 -47.47
C SER A 168 22.86 50.58 -46.35
N PRO A 169 23.46 49.39 -46.53
CA PRO A 169 24.49 48.88 -45.63
C PRO A 169 25.60 49.91 -45.35
N ALA A 170 25.93 50.76 -46.34
CA ALA A 170 26.89 51.85 -46.17
C ALA A 170 26.41 52.93 -45.17
N ASP A 171 25.11 53.19 -45.09
CA ASP A 171 24.55 54.13 -44.11
C ASP A 171 24.59 53.53 -42.70
N VAL A 172 24.39 52.22 -42.56
CA VAL A 172 24.56 51.51 -41.26
C VAL A 172 26.00 51.61 -40.77
N ASP A 173 26.97 51.43 -41.65
CA ASP A 173 28.39 51.57 -41.31
C ASP A 173 28.71 53.02 -40.93
N ARG A 174 28.18 54.01 -41.66
CA ARG A 174 28.34 55.44 -41.32
C ARG A 174 27.74 55.77 -39.96
N MET A 175 26.51 55.32 -39.69
CA MET A 175 25.84 55.50 -38.40
C MET A 175 26.61 54.82 -37.26
N THR A 176 27.20 53.66 -37.49
CA THR A 176 27.99 52.95 -36.50
C THR A 176 29.28 53.72 -36.17
N ALA A 177 29.97 54.23 -37.19
CA ALA A 177 31.15 55.07 -37.02
C ALA A 177 30.82 56.39 -36.29
N GLU A 178 29.73 57.06 -36.67
CA GLU A 178 29.25 58.27 -36.00
C GLU A 178 28.90 57.99 -34.52
N ARG A 179 28.23 56.87 -34.24
CA ARG A 179 27.92 56.44 -32.86
C ARG A 179 29.18 56.19 -32.03
N GLU A 180 30.17 55.50 -32.58
CA GLU A 180 31.44 55.25 -31.88
C GLU A 180 32.20 56.55 -31.63
N GLN A 181 32.20 57.48 -32.60
CA GLN A 181 32.80 58.80 -32.44
C GLN A 181 32.11 59.62 -31.35
N LEU A 182 30.78 59.64 -31.32
CA LEU A 182 30.00 60.32 -30.29
C LEU A 182 30.26 59.72 -28.90
N ALA A 183 30.38 58.40 -28.79
CA ALA A 183 30.72 57.74 -27.53
C ALA A 183 32.11 58.18 -27.02
N LYS A 184 33.13 58.22 -27.89
CA LYS A 184 34.47 58.73 -27.53
C LYS A 184 34.45 60.20 -27.12
N ASN A 185 33.66 61.03 -27.80
CA ASN A 185 33.51 62.45 -27.44
C ASN A 185 32.83 62.63 -26.08
N LEU A 186 31.83 61.80 -25.78
CA LEU A 186 31.14 61.81 -24.48
C LEU A 186 32.10 61.42 -23.38
N GLU A 187 32.84 60.32 -23.54
CA GLU A 187 33.87 59.87 -22.58
C GLU A 187 34.93 60.96 -22.35
N THR A 188 35.41 61.61 -23.42
CA THR A 188 36.37 62.72 -23.32
C THR A 188 35.79 63.91 -22.55
N THR A 189 34.52 64.23 -22.77
CA THR A 189 33.85 65.33 -22.07
C THR A 189 33.63 64.99 -20.60
N GLN A 190 33.27 63.74 -20.30
CA GLN A 190 33.15 63.25 -18.93
C GLN A 190 34.48 63.33 -18.19
N ALA A 191 35.58 62.89 -18.81
CA ALA A 191 36.92 63.01 -18.23
C ALA A 191 37.30 64.48 -17.95
N LYS A 192 36.90 65.43 -18.80
CA LYS A 192 37.10 66.87 -18.55
C LYS A 192 36.25 67.37 -17.37
N ILE A 193 35.01 66.90 -17.24
CA ILE A 193 34.16 67.23 -16.09
C ILE A 193 34.83 66.76 -14.79
N ASP A 194 35.30 65.52 -14.77
CA ASP A 194 35.94 64.94 -13.58
C ASP A 194 37.23 65.68 -13.20
N GLU A 195 38.03 66.09 -14.19
CA GLU A 195 39.24 66.90 -13.94
C GLU A 195 38.92 68.30 -13.41
N ILE A 196 37.90 68.98 -13.96
CA ILE A 196 37.45 70.28 -13.46
C ILE A 196 36.91 70.15 -12.03
N GLN A 197 36.17 69.08 -11.73
CA GLN A 197 35.71 68.79 -10.37
C GLN A 197 36.90 68.59 -9.43
N ARG A 198 37.90 67.78 -9.80
CA ARG A 198 39.12 67.61 -9.00
C ARG A 198 39.81 68.94 -8.71
N GLN A 199 39.99 69.79 -9.72
CA GLN A 199 40.57 71.13 -9.56
C GLN A 199 39.72 72.04 -8.66
N PHE A 200 38.40 71.96 -8.76
CA PHE A 200 37.49 72.70 -7.89
C PHE A 200 37.66 72.28 -6.42
N TRP A 201 37.67 70.98 -6.16
CA TRP A 201 37.89 70.41 -4.83
C TRP A 201 39.26 70.80 -4.25
N GLU A 202 40.33 70.74 -5.05
CA GLU A 202 41.67 71.18 -4.63
C GLU A 202 41.70 72.66 -4.25
N LYS A 203 41.03 73.52 -5.03
CA LYS A 203 40.89 74.95 -4.73
C LYS A 203 40.05 75.19 -3.49
N GLU A 204 38.95 74.48 -3.32
CA GLU A 204 38.08 74.57 -2.13
C GLU A 204 38.83 74.19 -0.86
N ILE A 205 39.56 73.07 -0.87
CA ILE A 205 40.43 72.65 0.24
C ILE A 205 41.47 73.72 0.54
N THR A 206 42.11 74.27 -0.49
CA THR A 206 43.12 75.34 -0.33
C THR A 206 42.51 76.60 0.28
N CYS A 207 41.33 77.00 -0.15
CA CYS A 207 40.58 78.14 0.40
C CYS A 207 40.18 77.88 1.86
N ASN A 208 39.69 76.68 2.20
CA ASN A 208 39.35 76.30 3.56
C ASN A 208 40.58 76.34 4.48
N LYS A 209 41.73 75.78 4.05
CA LYS A 209 43.00 75.86 4.79
C LYS A 209 43.42 77.30 5.07
N LYS A 210 43.33 78.20 4.07
CA LYS A 210 43.63 79.63 4.27
C LYS A 210 42.67 80.29 5.23
N ARG A 211 41.38 79.96 5.16
CA ARG A 211 40.35 80.47 6.08
C ARG A 211 40.65 80.05 7.52
N ASP A 212 41.04 78.80 7.75
CA ASP A 212 41.34 78.30 9.09
C ASP A 212 42.58 78.99 9.68
N ILE A 213 43.62 79.26 8.88
CA ILE A 213 44.79 80.04 9.30
C ILE A 213 44.40 81.47 9.69
N VAL A 214 43.56 82.13 8.90
CA VAL A 214 43.07 83.49 9.20
C VAL A 214 42.12 83.51 10.41
N GLY A 215 41.34 82.44 10.62
CA GLY A 215 40.52 82.25 11.82
C GLY A 215 41.37 82.14 13.08
N ILE A 216 42.40 81.29 13.06
CA ILE A 216 43.35 81.13 14.17
C ILE A 216 44.06 82.46 14.51
N ALA A 217 44.38 83.28 13.50
CA ALA A 217 45.01 84.58 13.72
C ALA A 217 44.07 85.66 14.31
N ARG A 218 42.75 85.56 14.09
CA ARG A 218 41.76 86.46 14.71
C ARG A 218 41.38 86.01 16.13
N ASP A 219 41.41 84.71 16.40
CA ASP A 219 41.01 84.15 17.69
C ASP A 219 42.05 84.37 18.80
N SER A 220 43.33 84.54 18.44
CA SER A 220 44.40 84.86 19.41
C SER A 220 44.29 86.27 20.00
N GLU A 221 43.72 87.25 19.29
CA GLU A 221 43.47 88.61 19.80
C GLU A 221 42.11 88.75 20.52
N GLY A 222 41.11 87.94 20.18
CA GLY A 222 39.76 88.00 20.78
C GLY A 222 39.55 87.21 22.09
N MET A 223 40.44 86.26 22.41
CA MET A 223 40.20 85.27 23.49
C MET A 223 40.33 85.77 24.94
N ARG A 224 40.71 87.04 25.18
CA ARG A 224 40.70 87.62 26.54
C ARG A 224 39.33 88.16 26.99
N SER A 225 38.41 88.48 26.07
CA SER A 225 37.13 89.13 26.40
C SER A 225 35.91 88.20 26.41
N ASN A 226 36.04 86.93 25.98
CA ASN A 226 34.89 86.08 25.63
C ASN A 226 34.47 85.03 26.68
N ARG A 227 35.14 84.95 27.84
CA ARG A 227 34.75 84.00 28.90
C ARG A 227 33.44 84.37 29.62
N MET A 228 33.09 85.66 29.69
CA MET A 228 31.82 86.11 30.27
C MET A 228 30.62 85.92 29.33
N TRP A 229 30.83 85.98 28.01
CA TRP A 229 29.73 85.85 27.04
C TRP A 229 29.24 84.40 26.93
N PHE A 230 30.16 83.43 26.96
CA PHE A 230 29.81 82.00 26.90
C PHE A 230 28.97 81.51 28.10
N SER A 231 29.19 82.07 29.30
CA SER A 231 28.40 81.71 30.48
C SER A 231 26.95 82.22 30.38
N ARG A 232 26.75 83.37 29.73
CA ARG A 232 25.41 83.96 29.53
C ARG A 232 24.63 83.30 28.39
N TRP A 233 25.33 82.82 27.35
CA TRP A 233 24.70 82.10 26.24
C TRP A 233 24.26 80.69 26.64
N LYS A 234 25.06 79.99 27.47
CA LYS A 234 24.73 78.63 27.92
C LYS A 234 23.45 78.58 28.78
N LEU A 235 23.28 79.54 29.70
CA LEU A 235 22.04 79.72 30.46
C LEU A 235 20.82 80.09 29.59
N SER A 236 21.03 80.71 28.43
CA SER A 236 19.94 81.07 27.51
C SER A 236 19.47 79.90 26.65
N ILE A 237 20.35 78.95 26.32
CA ILE A 237 19.98 77.75 25.56
C ILE A 237 19.25 76.73 26.43
N ASP A 238 19.70 76.55 27.67
CA ASP A 238 19.11 75.56 28.56
C ASP A 238 17.66 75.93 28.94
N ASN A 239 17.34 77.24 29.06
CA ASN A 239 15.96 77.71 29.25
C ASN A 239 15.06 77.45 28.04
N LEU A 240 15.58 77.61 26.81
CA LEU A 240 14.79 77.42 25.59
C LEU A 240 14.36 75.96 25.39
N PHE A 241 15.20 75.01 25.83
CA PHE A 241 14.87 73.59 25.77
C PHE A 241 13.76 73.20 26.76
N VAL A 242 13.79 73.76 27.97
CA VAL A 242 12.77 73.51 29.00
C VAL A 242 11.42 74.09 28.57
N GLU A 243 11.39 75.32 28.04
CA GLU A 243 10.15 75.94 27.53
C GLU A 243 9.52 75.10 26.41
N LYS A 244 10.34 74.60 25.47
CA LYS A 244 9.85 73.75 24.40
C LYS A 244 9.26 72.43 24.92
N ALA A 245 9.93 71.78 25.87
CA ALA A 245 9.42 70.54 26.46
C ALA A 245 8.08 70.74 27.19
N ILE A 246 7.90 71.89 27.84
CA ILE A 246 6.64 72.26 28.51
C ILE A 246 5.53 72.53 27.49
N GLN A 247 5.85 73.21 26.39
CA GLN A 247 4.90 73.43 25.29
C GLN A 247 4.45 72.11 24.65
N ASP A 248 5.38 71.20 24.38
CA ASP A 248 5.09 69.88 23.80
C ASP A 248 4.21 69.04 24.76
N TYR A 249 4.48 69.10 26.07
CA TYR A 249 3.66 68.45 27.09
C TYR A 249 2.23 69.01 27.13
N ASN A 250 2.07 70.33 27.24
CA ASN A 250 0.74 70.95 27.31
C ASN A 250 -0.05 70.66 26.03
N ALA A 251 0.58 70.73 24.85
CA ALA A 251 -0.06 70.38 23.58
C ALA A 251 -0.54 68.92 23.53
N LEU A 252 0.23 67.99 24.10
CA LEU A 252 -0.18 66.59 24.22
C LEU A 252 -1.35 66.45 25.21
N ALA A 253 -1.28 67.11 26.36
CA ALA A 253 -2.30 67.09 27.41
C ALA A 253 -3.66 67.63 26.92
N TYR A 254 -3.66 68.68 26.09
CA TYR A 254 -4.85 69.15 25.39
C TYR A 254 -5.41 68.10 24.42
N ARG A 255 -4.54 67.41 23.66
CA ARG A 255 -4.97 66.41 22.67
C ARG A 255 -5.63 65.19 23.29
N ILE A 256 -5.15 64.76 24.46
CA ILE A 256 -5.72 63.63 25.21
C ILE A 256 -6.89 64.04 26.12
N GLY A 257 -7.24 65.33 26.15
CA GLY A 257 -8.36 65.83 26.94
C GLY A 257 -8.11 65.81 28.44
N LEU A 258 -6.89 66.13 28.90
CA LEU A 258 -6.58 66.38 30.31
C LEU A 258 -6.57 67.87 30.68
N VAL A 259 -6.48 68.76 29.68
CA VAL A 259 -6.54 70.21 29.86
C VAL A 259 -7.64 70.76 28.94
N PRO A 260 -8.53 71.65 29.40
CA PRO A 260 -8.60 72.27 30.73
C PRO A 260 -9.11 71.31 31.82
N SER A 261 -9.01 71.69 33.11
CA SER A 261 -9.44 70.88 34.26
C SER A 261 -10.92 70.45 34.24
N THR A 262 -11.73 71.07 33.39
CA THR A 262 -13.13 70.70 33.13
C THR A 262 -13.30 69.56 32.12
N SER A 263 -12.20 69.03 31.58
CA SER A 263 -12.21 67.97 30.58
C SER A 263 -12.62 66.62 31.20
N PRO A 264 -13.28 65.71 30.45
CA PRO A 264 -13.89 64.49 31.02
C PRO A 264 -12.92 63.58 31.76
N TYR A 265 -11.65 63.59 31.35
CA TYR A 265 -10.59 62.74 31.90
C TYR A 265 -9.73 63.46 32.96
N ALA A 266 -9.95 64.75 33.20
CA ALA A 266 -9.15 65.55 34.12
C ALA A 266 -9.63 65.45 35.57
N GLU A 267 -10.84 64.92 35.82
CA GLU A 267 -11.45 64.77 37.15
C GLU A 267 -11.40 66.04 38.04
N GLY A 268 -11.37 67.22 37.42
CA GLY A 268 -11.27 68.51 38.11
C GLY A 268 -9.84 68.96 38.48
N ILE A 269 -8.81 68.18 38.15
CA ILE A 269 -7.40 68.50 38.44
C ILE A 269 -6.81 69.32 37.27
N ASN A 270 -6.05 70.37 37.59
CA ASN A 270 -5.35 71.16 36.57
C ASN A 270 -3.98 70.54 36.26
N PHE A 271 -3.84 70.00 35.04
CA PHE A 271 -2.60 69.39 34.55
C PHE A 271 -1.75 70.34 33.69
N GLU A 272 -2.13 71.61 33.55
CA GLU A 272 -1.37 72.59 32.78
C GLU A 272 -0.09 73.01 33.52
N ILE A 273 1.06 72.88 32.86
CA ILE A 273 2.36 73.27 33.40
C ILE A 273 2.70 74.68 32.93
N GLU A 274 2.98 75.57 33.88
CA GLU A 274 3.50 76.92 33.60
C GLU A 274 4.95 77.04 34.05
N PHE A 275 5.78 77.63 33.20
CA PHE A 275 7.19 77.88 33.47
C PHE A 275 7.40 79.34 33.90
N SER A 276 7.96 79.53 35.09
CA SER A 276 8.33 80.85 35.61
C SER A 276 9.85 80.98 35.71
N PRO A 277 10.54 81.47 34.66
CA PRO A 277 12.01 81.53 34.63
C PRO A 277 12.63 82.46 35.68
N ASN A 278 11.83 83.36 36.26
CA ASN A 278 12.27 84.34 37.26
C ASN A 278 12.03 83.88 38.71
N ALA A 279 11.64 82.62 38.94
CA ALA A 279 11.44 82.14 40.31
C ALA A 279 12.78 82.09 41.07
N THR A 280 12.77 82.56 42.32
CA THR A 280 14.00 82.68 43.14
C THR A 280 14.56 81.32 43.58
N ARG A 281 13.74 80.24 43.51
CA ARG A 281 14.16 78.87 43.85
C ARG A 281 13.70 77.89 42.76
N PRO A 282 14.51 76.88 42.38
CA PRO A 282 14.20 75.94 41.29
C PRO A 282 12.87 75.21 41.46
N GLU A 283 12.52 74.85 42.70
CA GLU A 283 11.26 74.16 43.03
C GLU A 283 10.00 74.98 42.68
N ASN A 284 10.12 76.30 42.54
CA ASN A 284 9.00 77.19 42.21
C ASN A 284 8.99 77.58 40.72
N MET A 285 9.89 77.03 39.89
CA MET A 285 9.94 77.34 38.46
C MET A 285 8.84 76.64 37.65
N ILE A 286 8.18 75.63 38.23
CA ILE A 286 7.12 74.82 37.62
C ILE A 286 5.88 74.91 38.52
N SER A 287 4.72 75.24 37.95
CA SER A 287 3.50 75.53 38.71
C SER A 287 2.83 74.32 39.38
N VAL A 288 3.14 73.09 38.96
CA VAL A 288 2.47 71.86 39.42
C VAL A 288 3.48 70.80 39.82
N ASP A 289 3.37 70.27 41.04
CA ASP A 289 4.15 69.11 41.50
C ASP A 289 3.42 67.79 41.18
N LEU A 290 3.78 67.19 40.05
CA LEU A 290 3.15 65.96 39.56
C LEU A 290 3.57 64.70 40.33
N ARG A 291 4.59 64.76 41.20
CA ARG A 291 5.20 63.57 41.82
C ARG A 291 4.26 62.79 42.73
N ASN A 292 3.22 63.43 43.24
CA ASN A 292 2.26 62.81 44.18
C ASN A 292 0.83 62.66 43.61
N VAL A 293 0.60 63.07 42.36
CA VAL A 293 -0.74 63.12 41.74
C VAL A 293 -1.01 61.91 40.84
N VAL A 294 0.03 61.37 40.19
CA VAL A 294 -0.07 60.15 39.36
C VAL A 294 0.31 58.95 40.23
N LYS A 295 -0.66 58.09 40.56
CA LYS A 295 -0.43 56.77 41.17
C LYS A 295 -0.41 55.67 40.13
#